data_AF-A0A539D841-F1
#
_entry.id   AF-A0A539D841-F1
#
_cell.length_a   1.000
_cell.length_b   1.000
_cell.length_c   1.000
_cell.angle_alpha   90.00
_cell.angle_beta   90.00
_cell.angle_gamma   90.00
#
_symmetry.space_group_name_H-M   'P 1'
#
loop_
_entity.id
_entity.type
_entity.pdbx_description
1 polymer ?
#
loop_
_entity_poly.entity_id
_entity_poly.type
_entity_poly.pdbx_seq_one_letter_code
_entity_poly.pdbx_strand_id
1 'polypeptide(L)' 'MPEEAIQTVEGRDVVFVRTATGFVATPVLIGQRSGGRAQITSGLRAGQTIATRNAFLLKAELGKGSGEEE' A
#
# COMPACT_ATOMS: atom_id res chain seq x y z
N MET A 1 -7.48 -2.05 -6.60
CA MET A 1 -6.54 -2.32 -5.50
C MET A 1 -7.12 -3.40 -4.61
N PRO A 2 -6.32 -4.26 -3.97
CA PRO A 2 -6.87 -5.15 -2.95
C PRO A 2 -7.33 -4.31 -1.75
N GLU A 3 -8.49 -4.62 -1.19
CA GLU A 3 -9.04 -3.85 -0.07
C GLU A 3 -8.17 -3.97 1.19
N GLU A 4 -7.41 -5.06 1.32
CA GLU A 4 -6.49 -5.30 2.44
C GLU A 4 -5.37 -4.25 2.57
N ALA A 5 -5.11 -3.49 1.50
CA ALA A 5 -4.10 -2.43 1.49
C ALA A 5 -4.63 -1.06 1.96
N ILE A 6 -5.94 -0.96 2.12
CA ILE A 6 -6.62 0.22 2.60
C ILE A 6 -6.72 0.11 4.10
N GLN A 7 -6.21 1.12 4.79
CA GLN A 7 -6.31 1.24 6.23
C GLN A 7 -7.23 2.40 6.58
N THR A 8 -7.99 2.26 7.66
CA THR A 8 -8.81 3.36 8.17
C THR A 8 -8.06 4.02 9.31
N VAL A 9 -7.62 5.27 9.09
CA VAL A 9 -6.91 6.08 10.09
C VAL A 9 -7.77 7.30 10.39
N GLU A 10 -8.09 7.52 11.66
CA GLU A 10 -8.95 8.63 12.10
C GLU A 10 -10.31 8.68 11.36
N GLY A 11 -10.87 7.51 11.04
CA GLY A 11 -12.14 7.38 10.30
C GLY A 11 -12.04 7.69 8.81
N ARG A 12 -10.82 7.89 8.27
CA ARG A 12 -10.57 8.13 6.84
C ARG A 12 -9.85 6.95 6.21
N ASP A 13 -10.25 6.60 5.00
CA ASP A 13 -9.55 5.59 4.21
C ASP A 13 -8.22 6.14 3.68
N VAL A 14 -7.13 5.49 4.04
CA VAL A 14 -5.77 5.82 3.64
C VAL A 14 -5.08 4.59 3.08
N VAL A 15 -4.16 4.81 2.14
CA VAL A 15 -3.27 3.77 1.62
C VAL A 15 -1.83 4.21 1.83
N PHE A 16 -0.95 3.24 2.10
CA PHE A 16 0.46 3.52 2.26
C PHE A 16 1.15 3.42 0.91
N VAL A 17 1.53 4.56 0.34
CA VAL A 17 2.25 4.63 -0.93
C VAL A 17 3.74 4.50 -0.64
N ARG A 18 4.42 3.59 -1.35
CA ARG A 18 5.87 3.42 -1.27
C ARG A 18 6.55 4.63 -1.90
N THR A 19 7.43 5.25 -1.14
CA THR A 19 8.32 6.33 -1.57
C THR A 19 9.76 5.82 -1.61
N ALA A 20 10.70 6.65 -2.08
CA ALA A 20 12.12 6.29 -2.14
C ALA A 20 12.70 5.94 -0.76
N THR A 21 12.19 6.54 0.31
CA THR A 21 12.72 6.41 1.67
C THR A 21 11.80 5.62 2.62
N GLY A 22 10.60 5.22 2.18
CA GLY A 22 9.66 4.52 3.05
C GLY A 22 8.24 4.46 2.51
N PHE A 23 7.28 4.80 3.38
CA PHE A 23 5.87 4.78 3.06
C PHE A 23 5.18 6.04 3.56
N VAL A 24 4.30 6.60 2.74
CA VAL A 24 3.50 7.77 3.08
C VAL A 24 2.03 7.36 3.10
N ALA A 25 1.36 7.63 4.22
CA ALA A 25 -0.09 7.49 4.33
C ALA A 25 -0.75 8.54 3.44
N THR A 26 -1.43 8.08 2.40
CA THR A 26 -2.09 8.93 1.41
C THR A 26 -3.60 8.71 1.52
N PRO A 27 -4.38 9.76 1.83
CA PRO A 27 -5.84 9.65 1.88
C PRO A 27 -6.40 9.37 0.49
N VAL A 28 -7.35 8.44 0.41
CA VAL A 28 -7.95 8.02 -0.85
C VAL A 28 -9.46 8.02 -0.78
N LEU A 29 -10.08 8.28 -1.93
CA LEU A 29 -11.51 8.09 -2.12
C LEU A 29 -11.75 6.75 -2.79
N ILE A 30 -12.60 5.95 -2.18
CA ILE A 30 -12.97 4.62 -2.69
C ILE A 30 -14.37 4.75 -3.27
N GLY A 31 -14.52 4.39 -4.54
CA GLY A 31 -15.82 4.41 -5.22
C GLY A 31 -16.61 3.12 -5.01
N GLN A 32 -16.01 1.98 -5.34
CA GLN A 32 -16.66 0.67 -5.29
C GLN A 32 -15.74 -0.32 -4.56
N ARG A 33 -16.33 -1.12 -3.67
CA ARG A 33 -15.66 -2.25 -3.01
C ARG A 33 -16.40 -3.51 -3.41
N SER A 34 -15.71 -4.46 -4.04
CA SER A 34 -16.33 -5.71 -4.49
C SER A 34 -15.28 -6.83 -4.64
N GLY A 35 -15.62 -8.02 -4.16
CA GLY A 35 -14.82 -9.23 -4.37
C GLY A 35 -13.38 -9.17 -3.86
N GLY A 36 -13.13 -8.60 -2.67
CA GLY A 36 -11.77 -8.48 -2.12
C GLY A 36 -10.96 -7.31 -2.68
N ARG A 37 -11.59 -6.46 -3.50
CA ARG A 37 -10.93 -5.35 -4.21
C ARG A 37 -11.71 -4.07 -4.03
N ALA A 38 -10.98 -2.97 -3.92
CA ALA A 38 -11.50 -1.62 -3.87
C ALA A 38 -11.00 -0.82 -5.09
N GLN A 39 -11.93 -0.06 -5.67
CA GLN A 39 -11.68 0.90 -6.73
C GLN A 39 -11.42 2.26 -6.10
N ILE A 40 -10.21 2.79 -6.32
CA ILE A 40 -9.83 4.13 -5.91
C ILE A 40 -10.25 5.10 -7.00
N THR A 41 -11.08 6.07 -6.65
CA THR A 41 -11.56 7.12 -7.56
C THR A 41 -10.70 8.39 -7.47
N SER A 42 -10.00 8.60 -6.35
CA SER A 42 -9.07 9.73 -6.18
C SER A 42 -8.06 9.48 -5.05
N GLY A 43 -6.97 10.25 -5.04
CA GLY A 43 -5.91 10.20 -4.04
C GLY A 43 -4.70 9.33 -4.41
N LEU A 44 -4.77 8.58 -5.51
CA LEU A 44 -3.64 7.83 -6.06
C LEU A 44 -3.36 8.23 -7.51
N ARG A 45 -2.08 8.23 -7.90
CA ARG A 45 -1.66 8.34 -9.29
C ARG A 45 -1.39 6.97 -9.89
N ALA A 46 -1.67 6.83 -11.19
CA ALA A 46 -1.26 5.66 -11.94
C ALA A 46 0.26 5.46 -11.85
N GLY A 47 0.69 4.21 -11.68
CA GLY A 47 2.11 3.85 -11.54
C GLY A 47 2.68 3.96 -10.11
N GLN A 48 1.89 4.39 -9.13
CA GLN A 48 2.35 4.37 -7.73
C GLN A 48 2.31 2.96 -7.14
N THR A 49 3.42 2.57 -6.52
CA THR A 49 3.51 1.32 -5.76
C THR A 49 2.92 1.54 -4.37
N ILE A 50 1.95 0.70 -3.99
CA ILE A 50 1.36 0.71 -2.64
C ILE A 50 1.87 -0.47 -1.81
N ALA A 51 1.89 -0.31 -0.49
CA ALA A 51 2.07 -1.43 0.43
C ALA A 51 0.73 -2.16 0.59
N THR A 52 0.70 -3.43 0.20
CA THR A 52 -0.38 -4.36 0.58
C THR A 52 -0.01 -5.05 1.89
N ARG A 53 -0.98 -5.66 2.59
CA ARG A 53 -0.70 -6.45 3.82
C ARG A 53 0.40 -7.50 3.58
N ASN A 54 0.42 -8.12 2.40
CA ASN A 54 1.47 -9.06 2.00
C ASN A 54 2.82 -8.41 1.64
N ALA A 55 2.85 -7.13 1.25
CA ALA A 55 4.11 -6.43 0.97
C ALA A 55 4.92 -6.13 2.24
N PHE A 56 4.29 -6.11 3.43
CA PHE A 56 5.02 -6.03 4.70
C PHE A 56 5.86 -7.31 4.95
N LEU A 57 5.31 -8.48 4.62
CA LEU A 57 6.05 -9.74 4.64
C LEU A 57 7.17 -9.75 3.60
N LEU A 58 6.95 -9.16 2.42
CA LEU A 58 8.01 -9.04 1.42
C LEU A 58 9.19 -8.16 1.90
N LYS A 59 8.97 -7.22 2.85
CA LYS A 59 10.09 -6.49 3.49
C LYS A 59 10.90 -7.38 4.44
N ALA A 60 10.29 -8.38 5.07
CA ALA A 60 11.02 -9.37 5.88
C ALA A 60 11.91 -10.28 5.01
N GLU A 61 11.57 -10.46 3.73
CA GLU A 61 12.39 -11.22 2.77
C GLU A 61 13.38 -10.32 2.00
N LEU A 62 13.00 -9.10 1.61
CA LEU A 62 13.90 -8.15 0.92
C LEU A 62 14.95 -7.52 1.84
N GLY A 63 14.69 -7.43 3.15
CA GLY A 63 15.70 -7.15 4.17
C GLY A 63 16.65 -8.32 4.43
N LYS A 64 16.33 -9.52 3.91
CA LYS A 64 17.22 -10.69 3.85
C LYS A 64 17.81 -10.93 2.46
N GLY A 65 17.39 -10.17 1.44
CA GLY A 65 17.71 -10.43 0.03
C GLY A 65 18.39 -9.28 -0.72
N SER A 66 18.65 -8.15 -0.07
CA SER A 66 19.62 -7.16 -0.57
C SER A 66 20.89 -7.36 0.24
N GLY A 67 21.88 -8.00 -0.38
CA GLY A 67 23.05 -8.57 0.27
C GLY A 67 23.86 -7.58 1.10
N GLU A 68 24.28 -8.06 2.26
CA GLU A 68 25.70 -7.99 2.60
C GLU A 68 26.23 -9.42 2.43
N GLU A 69 27.08 -9.58 1.42
CA GLU A 69 28.09 -10.61 1.38
C GLU A 69 28.99 -10.41 2.61
N GLU A 70 29.02 -11.38 3.52
CA GLU A 70 30.24 -11.84 4.20
C GLU A 70 30.06 -13.30 4.66
#